data_AF-A0A7S3CH87-F1
#
_entry.id   AF-A0A7S3CH87-F1
#
_cell.length_a   1.000
_cell.length_b   1.000
_cell.length_c   1.000
_cell.angle_alpha   90.00
_cell.angle_beta   90.00
_cell.angle_gamma   90.00
#
_symmetry.space_group_name_H-M   'P 1'
#
loop_
_entity.id
_entity.type
_entity.pdbx_description
1 polymer ?
#
loop_
_entity_poly.entity_id
_entity_poly.type
_entity_poly.pdbx_seq_one_letter_code
_entity_poly.pdbx_strand_id
1 'polypeptide(L)'
;MMRNSKAGYGAPMYGFKSNVHQSLERGSLIVMKASANDNAEGSKQANGEETKETAGEEEILVEQTGDELVQKKEEIVEDKPKFNPLYAYFVLFIVLACRIMVQWHRKGLTYAYGYTGLDFAANNAIYEISTAYPQLKSWYGLLAGLVYTIPYSFFGLIAGKISDNVNRKLYLGIVVILASLTMGVSGFVNSFAVLAVMRVFHGMFNSASNPLSFSLIADYFPPSKRATANSIIQAGNYIGVGVSSLSILLISQYGWRVCYGIMAVMGTIFGIGTMAFIKEPERGRYLDEATKQ
;
A
#
# COMPACT_ATOMS: atom_id res chain seq x y z
N MET A 1 -13.08 -14.86 -58.49
CA MET A 1 -11.94 -15.72 -58.10
C MET A 1 -11.35 -15.13 -56.81
N MET A 2 -11.55 -15.72 -55.62
CA MET A 2 -10.72 -16.80 -55.02
C MET A 2 -9.22 -16.42 -54.95
N ARG A 3 -8.42 -16.54 -53.89
CA ARG A 3 -8.40 -17.15 -52.53
C ARG A 3 -7.17 -16.52 -51.83
N ASN A 4 -7.17 -16.08 -50.56
CA ASN A 4 -7.06 -16.80 -49.28
C ASN A 4 -5.64 -17.27 -48.87
N SER A 5 -5.17 -16.87 -47.66
CA SER A 5 -4.26 -17.55 -46.68
C SER A 5 -3.40 -16.52 -45.90
N LYS A 6 -3.71 -16.12 -44.65
CA LYS A 6 -3.54 -16.75 -43.30
C LYS A 6 -2.13 -16.64 -42.67
N ALA A 7 -2.09 -15.94 -41.52
CA ALA A 7 -1.37 -16.20 -40.23
C ALA A 7 -0.98 -14.83 -39.60
N GLY A 8 -1.35 -14.38 -38.39
CA GLY A 8 -1.98 -15.00 -37.22
C GLY A 8 -1.02 -14.91 -36.03
N TYR A 9 -1.17 -13.92 -35.13
CA TYR A 9 -0.87 -13.97 -33.69
C TYR A 9 -1.33 -12.66 -33.02
N GLY A 10 -2.49 -12.71 -32.36
CA GLY A 10 -2.94 -11.72 -31.39
C GLY A 10 -3.42 -12.47 -30.16
N ALA A 11 -2.89 -12.14 -28.99
CA ALA A 11 -3.28 -12.73 -27.72
C ALA A 11 -3.76 -11.64 -26.77
N PRO A 12 -5.00 -11.74 -26.25
CA PRO A 12 -5.37 -11.19 -24.97
C PRO A 12 -5.63 -12.32 -23.98
N MET A 13 -4.78 -12.43 -22.96
CA MET A 13 -5.03 -13.21 -21.74
C MET A 13 -5.60 -12.26 -20.70
N TYR A 14 -6.85 -12.46 -20.27
CA TYR A 14 -7.37 -12.29 -18.90
C TYR A 14 -8.90 -12.43 -18.93
N GLY A 15 -9.40 -13.62 -18.60
CA GLY A 15 -10.84 -13.90 -18.52
C GLY A 15 -11.13 -15.37 -18.28
N PHE A 16 -10.65 -15.95 -17.18
CA PHE A 16 -10.92 -17.37 -16.89
C PHE A 16 -11.12 -17.72 -15.40
N LYS A 17 -11.60 -16.81 -14.55
CA LYS A 17 -11.93 -17.16 -13.15
C LYS A 17 -13.30 -16.72 -12.63
N SER A 18 -14.14 -16.06 -13.41
CA SER A 18 -15.51 -15.71 -12.96
C SER A 18 -16.57 -16.77 -13.29
N ASN A 19 -16.37 -17.58 -14.34
CA ASN A 19 -17.43 -18.46 -14.84
C ASN A 19 -17.52 -19.81 -14.13
N VAL A 20 -16.43 -20.29 -13.50
CA VAL A 20 -16.42 -21.60 -12.83
C VAL A 20 -17.19 -21.56 -11.50
N HIS A 21 -17.12 -20.45 -10.76
CA HIS A 21 -17.86 -20.32 -9.50
C HIS A 21 -19.35 -20.10 -9.75
N GLN A 22 -19.70 -19.31 -10.76
CA GLN A 22 -21.08 -19.07 -11.16
C GLN A 22 -21.72 -20.31 -11.82
N SER A 23 -20.94 -21.17 -12.48
CA SER A 23 -21.41 -22.47 -12.98
C SER A 23 -21.60 -23.51 -11.89
N LEU A 24 -20.77 -23.48 -10.83
CA LEU A 24 -20.91 -24.37 -9.67
C LEU A 24 -22.12 -24.01 -8.82
N GLU A 25 -22.42 -22.72 -8.63
CA GLU A 25 -23.62 -22.26 -7.92
C GLU A 25 -24.91 -22.52 -8.71
N ARG A 26 -24.89 -22.32 -10.04
CA ARG A 26 -26.02 -22.74 -10.89
C ARG A 26 -26.17 -24.26 -10.90
N GLY A 27 -25.07 -25.01 -10.89
CA GLY A 27 -25.06 -26.47 -10.82
C GLY A 27 -25.67 -26.99 -9.51
N SER A 28 -25.31 -26.41 -8.36
CA SER A 28 -25.87 -26.81 -7.07
C SER A 28 -27.35 -26.44 -6.92
N LEU A 29 -27.78 -25.28 -7.43
CA LEU A 29 -29.19 -24.89 -7.49
C LEU A 29 -30.02 -25.79 -8.43
N ILE A 30 -29.45 -26.22 -9.55
CA ILE A 30 -30.11 -27.16 -10.48
C ILE A 30 -30.21 -28.56 -9.86
N VAL A 31 -29.17 -29.04 -9.18
CA VAL A 31 -29.18 -30.35 -8.48
C VAL A 31 -30.12 -30.34 -7.27
N MET A 32 -30.20 -29.23 -6.52
CA MET A 32 -31.17 -29.09 -5.43
C MET A 32 -32.61 -29.02 -5.96
N LYS A 33 -32.88 -28.31 -7.06
CA LYS A 33 -34.20 -28.30 -7.69
C LYS A 33 -34.56 -29.66 -8.29
N ALA A 34 -33.61 -30.41 -8.85
CA ALA A 34 -33.83 -31.76 -9.34
C ALA A 34 -34.10 -32.75 -8.20
N SER A 35 -33.37 -32.68 -7.09
CA SER A 35 -33.58 -33.52 -5.91
C SER A 35 -34.90 -33.22 -5.19
N ALA A 36 -35.35 -31.97 -5.20
CA ALA A 36 -36.67 -31.60 -4.68
C ALA A 36 -37.80 -32.12 -5.59
N ASN A 37 -37.60 -32.11 -6.90
CA ASN A 37 -38.57 -32.60 -7.88
C ASN A 37 -38.67 -34.15 -7.89
N ASP A 38 -37.55 -34.87 -7.70
CA ASP A 38 -37.55 -36.33 -7.53
C ASP A 38 -38.27 -36.78 -6.24
N ASN A 39 -38.15 -36.00 -5.16
CA ASN A 39 -38.91 -36.25 -3.93
C ASN A 39 -40.41 -35.95 -4.07
N ALA A 40 -40.79 -34.99 -4.92
CA ALA A 40 -42.18 -34.68 -5.25
C ALA A 40 -42.81 -35.67 -6.24
N GLU A 41 -42.01 -36.34 -7.08
CA GLU A 41 -42.49 -37.43 -7.95
C GLU A 41 -42.63 -38.76 -7.20
N GLY A 42 -41.77 -39.03 -6.21
CA GLY A 42 -41.86 -40.22 -5.34
C GLY A 42 -43.09 -40.24 -4.42
N SER A 43 -43.63 -39.06 -4.05
CA SER A 43 -44.84 -38.94 -3.21
C SER A 43 -46.15 -38.93 -4.01
N LYS A 44 -46.11 -38.72 -5.33
CA LYS A 44 -47.30 -38.71 -6.21
C LYS A 44 -47.87 -40.10 -6.56
N GLN A 45 -47.22 -41.19 -6.13
CA GLN A 45 -47.74 -42.56 -6.30
C GLN A 45 -48.55 -43.09 -5.10
N ALA A 46 -48.75 -42.29 -4.05
CA ALA A 46 -49.68 -42.62 -2.97
C ALA A 46 -50.50 -41.37 -2.59
N ASN A 47 -51.82 -41.45 -2.72
CA ASN A 47 -52.83 -40.40 -2.43
C ASN A 47 -52.91 -39.23 -3.43
N GLY A 48 -53.79 -39.42 -4.42
CA GLY A 48 -54.34 -38.34 -5.22
C GLY A 48 -55.49 -37.66 -4.48
N GLU A 49 -55.23 -36.50 -3.89
CA GLU A 49 -56.11 -35.32 -3.77
C GLU A 49 -55.48 -34.27 -2.81
N GLU A 50 -54.68 -34.69 -1.82
CA GLU A 50 -53.94 -33.78 -0.90
C GLU A 50 -52.72 -33.08 -1.53
N THR A 51 -52.23 -33.56 -2.68
CA THR A 51 -50.94 -33.17 -3.28
C THR A 51 -50.96 -31.85 -4.06
N LYS A 52 -52.13 -31.24 -4.31
CA LYS A 52 -52.21 -29.94 -5.02
C LYS A 52 -52.16 -28.74 -4.08
N GLU A 53 -52.67 -28.89 -2.85
CA GLU A 53 -52.71 -27.82 -1.86
C GLU A 53 -51.33 -27.65 -1.21
N THR A 54 -50.69 -28.75 -0.84
CA THR A 54 -49.32 -28.78 -0.31
C THR A 54 -48.26 -28.32 -1.32
N ALA A 55 -48.42 -28.63 -2.60
CA ALA A 55 -47.50 -28.14 -3.64
C ALA A 55 -47.60 -26.62 -3.85
N GLY A 56 -48.80 -26.05 -3.72
CA GLY A 56 -49.00 -24.59 -3.75
C GLY A 56 -48.40 -23.91 -2.52
N GLU A 57 -48.54 -24.51 -1.34
CA GLU A 57 -47.92 -24.01 -0.10
C GLU A 57 -46.38 -24.06 -0.15
N GLU A 58 -45.78 -25.13 -0.68
CA GLU A 58 -44.33 -25.22 -0.86
C GLU A 58 -43.81 -24.20 -1.88
N GLU A 59 -44.53 -23.97 -2.98
CA GLU A 59 -44.13 -22.99 -4.00
C GLU A 59 -44.21 -21.55 -3.44
N ILE A 60 -45.25 -21.23 -2.68
CA ILE A 60 -45.41 -19.93 -1.98
C ILE A 60 -44.31 -19.74 -0.92
N LEU A 61 -43.98 -20.79 -0.14
CA LEU A 61 -42.89 -20.73 0.85
C LEU A 61 -41.54 -20.50 0.18
N VAL A 62 -41.25 -21.16 -0.95
CA VAL A 62 -39.99 -20.97 -1.69
C VAL A 62 -39.89 -19.56 -2.29
N GLU A 63 -41.00 -19.01 -2.80
CA GLU A 63 -41.05 -17.64 -3.34
C GLU A 63 -40.87 -16.59 -2.22
N GLN A 64 -41.57 -16.74 -1.09
CA GLN A 64 -41.40 -15.88 0.09
C GLN A 64 -39.97 -15.92 0.64
N THR A 65 -39.37 -17.12 0.73
CA THR A 65 -37.98 -17.27 1.18
C THR A 65 -37.01 -16.63 0.16
N GLY A 66 -37.32 -16.72 -1.13
CA GLY A 66 -36.56 -16.08 -2.21
C GLY A 66 -36.57 -14.56 -2.09
N ASP A 67 -37.75 -13.97 -1.89
CA ASP A 67 -37.92 -12.52 -1.75
C ASP A 67 -37.29 -11.99 -0.47
N GLU A 68 -37.40 -12.70 0.66
CA GLU A 68 -36.70 -12.35 1.90
C GLU A 68 -35.17 -12.40 1.72
N LEU A 69 -34.65 -13.40 0.99
CA LEU A 69 -33.22 -13.50 0.69
C LEU A 69 -32.75 -12.41 -0.26
N VAL A 70 -33.58 -11.99 -1.22
CA VAL A 70 -33.29 -10.88 -2.14
C VAL A 70 -33.33 -9.55 -1.39
N GLN A 71 -34.35 -9.28 -0.57
CA GLN A 71 -34.43 -8.10 0.29
C GLN A 71 -33.25 -8.05 1.26
N LYS A 72 -32.92 -9.16 1.92
CA LYS A 72 -31.76 -9.24 2.80
C LYS A 72 -30.46 -9.00 2.05
N LYS A 73 -30.35 -9.44 0.78
CA LYS A 73 -29.22 -9.10 -0.10
C LYS A 73 -29.19 -7.62 -0.45
N GLU A 74 -30.32 -7.00 -0.75
CA GLU A 74 -30.42 -5.57 -1.06
C GLU A 74 -30.07 -4.71 0.16
N GLU A 75 -30.57 -5.07 1.35
CA GLU A 75 -30.26 -4.41 2.62
C GLU A 75 -28.77 -4.56 3.00
N ILE A 76 -28.16 -5.73 2.75
CA ILE A 76 -26.70 -5.95 2.89
C ILE A 76 -25.90 -5.13 1.86
N VAL A 77 -26.45 -4.88 0.66
CA VAL A 77 -25.78 -4.10 -0.39
C VAL A 77 -25.85 -2.59 -0.12
N GLU A 78 -26.87 -2.13 0.61
CA GLU A 78 -27.13 -0.71 0.86
C GLU A 78 -26.23 -0.10 1.96
N ASP A 79 -25.68 -0.91 2.88
CA ASP A 79 -24.73 -0.44 3.91
C ASP A 79 -23.26 -0.38 3.42
N LYS A 80 -23.04 -0.04 2.14
CA LYS A 80 -21.69 0.22 1.65
C LYS A 80 -21.21 1.59 2.15
N PRO A 81 -20.07 1.66 2.85
CA PRO A 81 -19.71 2.84 3.60
C PRO A 81 -19.39 4.02 2.66
N LYS A 82 -20.12 5.14 2.81
CA LYS A 82 -20.10 6.30 1.90
C LYS A 82 -18.69 6.87 1.67
N PHE A 83 -18.25 6.89 0.40
CA PHE A 83 -16.95 7.43 0.00
C PHE A 83 -16.93 8.97 0.09
N ASN A 84 -16.02 9.51 0.90
CA ASN A 84 -15.78 10.95 0.98
C ASN A 84 -14.53 11.31 0.15
N PRO A 85 -14.69 11.86 -1.07
CA PRO A 85 -13.56 12.14 -1.95
C PRO A 85 -12.61 13.18 -1.34
N LEU A 86 -13.13 14.26 -0.76
CA LEU A 86 -12.30 15.36 -0.25
C LEU A 86 -11.32 14.87 0.82
N TYR A 87 -11.82 14.10 1.80
CA TYR A 87 -10.98 13.56 2.86
C TYR A 87 -10.02 12.47 2.33
N ALA A 88 -10.47 11.60 1.41
CA ALA A 88 -9.60 10.58 0.82
C ALA A 88 -8.41 11.18 0.05
N TYR A 89 -8.64 12.23 -0.75
CA TYR A 89 -7.57 12.94 -1.45
C TYR A 89 -6.67 13.75 -0.51
N PHE A 90 -7.22 14.30 0.58
CA PHE A 90 -6.41 14.93 1.64
C PHE A 90 -5.46 13.92 2.30
N VAL A 91 -5.95 12.73 2.64
CA VAL A 91 -5.12 11.64 3.17
C VAL A 91 -4.06 11.21 2.16
N LEU A 92 -4.45 11.04 0.89
CA LEU A 92 -3.52 10.74 -0.20
C LEU A 92 -2.40 11.77 -0.30
N PHE A 93 -2.72 13.06 -0.17
CA PHE A 93 -1.74 14.13 -0.17
C PHE A 93 -0.74 14.03 1.00
N ILE A 94 -1.22 13.77 2.22
CA ILE A 94 -0.34 13.59 3.39
C ILE A 94 0.58 12.38 3.20
N VAL A 95 0.03 11.25 2.77
CA VAL A 95 0.80 10.02 2.52
C VAL A 95 1.82 10.27 1.40
N LEU A 96 1.44 10.96 0.33
CA LEU A 96 2.33 11.35 -0.76
C LEU A 96 3.49 12.23 -0.28
N ALA A 97 3.22 13.22 0.58
CA ALA A 97 4.25 14.07 1.17
C ALA A 97 5.22 13.24 2.03
N CYS A 98 4.71 12.29 2.81
CA CYS A 98 5.54 11.35 3.55
C CYS A 98 6.42 10.49 2.63
N ARG A 99 5.87 10.03 1.48
CA ARG A 99 6.64 9.26 0.48
C ARG A 99 7.79 10.07 -0.09
N ILE A 100 7.52 11.31 -0.49
CA ILE A 100 8.53 12.23 -1.03
C ILE A 100 9.64 12.42 0.01
N MET A 101 9.26 12.69 1.26
CA MET A 101 10.20 12.92 2.36
C MET A 101 11.07 11.69 2.64
N VAL A 102 10.46 10.50 2.68
CA VAL A 102 11.15 9.23 2.85
C VAL A 102 12.21 9.00 1.77
N GLN A 103 11.89 9.29 0.50
CA GLN A 103 12.88 9.16 -0.56
C GLN A 103 13.98 10.22 -0.46
N TRP A 104 13.65 11.41 0.00
CA TRP A 104 14.66 12.43 0.26
C TRP A 104 15.65 11.97 1.33
N HIS A 105 15.19 11.43 2.46
CA HIS A 105 16.10 10.82 3.46
C HIS A 105 16.95 9.72 2.87
N ARG A 106 16.35 8.81 2.09
CA ARG A 106 17.07 7.70 1.46
C ARG A 106 18.24 8.19 0.59
N LYS A 107 18.06 9.32 -0.11
CA LYS A 107 19.05 9.94 -1.00
C LYS A 107 19.97 10.96 -0.30
N GLY A 108 19.72 11.30 0.96
CA GLY A 108 20.51 12.28 1.71
C GLY A 108 22.02 12.00 1.70
N LEU A 109 22.42 10.76 1.97
CA LEU A 109 23.84 10.36 1.93
C LEU A 109 24.45 10.49 0.52
N THR A 110 23.69 10.16 -0.52
CA THR A 110 24.16 10.27 -1.91
C THR A 110 24.42 11.72 -2.30
N TYR A 111 23.53 12.65 -1.95
CA TYR A 111 23.72 14.06 -2.25
C TYR A 111 24.77 14.73 -1.35
N ALA A 112 24.85 14.34 -0.08
CA ALA A 112 25.91 14.83 0.81
C ALA A 112 27.29 14.39 0.32
N TYR A 113 27.45 13.13 -0.08
CA TYR A 113 28.71 12.61 -0.61
C TYR A 113 29.04 13.17 -2.01
N GLY A 114 28.03 13.31 -2.87
CA GLY A 114 28.21 13.83 -4.23
C GLY A 114 28.42 15.34 -4.31
N TYR A 115 28.23 16.08 -3.21
CA TYR A 115 28.50 17.50 -3.18
C TYR A 115 30.01 17.77 -3.11
N THR A 116 30.51 18.56 -4.05
CA THR A 116 31.87 19.09 -4.07
C THR A 116 31.79 20.62 -4.01
N GLY A 117 32.48 21.21 -3.05
CA GLY A 117 32.50 22.65 -2.87
C GLY A 117 33.37 23.36 -3.90
N LEU A 118 33.08 24.63 -4.15
CA LEU A 118 33.93 25.54 -4.92
C LEU A 118 34.51 26.60 -3.97
N ASP A 119 35.66 27.17 -4.33
CA ASP A 119 36.33 28.25 -3.59
C ASP A 119 36.47 27.96 -2.09
N PHE A 120 35.83 28.76 -1.23
CA PHE A 120 35.88 28.63 0.23
C PHE A 120 35.23 27.34 0.77
N ALA A 121 34.35 26.72 -0.01
CA ALA A 121 33.67 25.47 0.35
C ALA A 121 34.46 24.23 -0.06
N ALA A 122 35.46 24.37 -0.96
CA ALA A 122 36.28 23.26 -1.43
C ALA A 122 37.16 22.70 -0.30
N ASN A 123 37.22 21.37 -0.17
CA ASN A 123 37.99 20.69 0.88
C ASN A 123 37.64 21.14 2.31
N ASN A 124 36.40 21.58 2.52
CA ASN A 124 35.93 22.09 3.81
C ASN A 124 34.94 21.09 4.43
N ALA A 125 35.24 20.59 5.63
CA ALA A 125 34.44 19.58 6.34
C ALA A 125 33.02 20.03 6.73
N ILE A 126 32.73 21.33 6.67
CA ILE A 126 31.37 21.89 6.86
C ILE A 126 30.48 21.53 5.68
N TYR A 127 31.02 21.61 4.46
CA TYR A 127 30.30 21.47 3.20
C TYR A 127 30.45 20.06 2.63
N GLU A 128 31.68 19.54 2.60
CA GLU A 128 32.00 18.23 2.04
C GLU A 128 32.06 17.16 3.13
N ILE A 129 31.10 16.25 3.12
CA ILE A 129 31.04 15.13 4.07
C ILE A 129 32.24 14.18 3.91
N SER A 130 32.81 14.08 2.71
CA SER A 130 33.98 13.24 2.42
C SER A 130 35.27 13.78 3.05
N THR A 131 35.32 15.09 3.28
CA THR A 131 36.40 15.74 4.05
C THR A 131 36.19 15.54 5.54
N ALA A 132 34.94 15.58 6.03
CA ALA A 132 34.62 15.25 7.43
C ALA A 132 34.86 13.77 7.78
N TYR A 133 34.56 12.86 6.84
CA TYR A 133 34.73 11.42 6.99
C TYR A 133 35.50 10.83 5.80
N PRO A 134 36.85 10.85 5.82
CA PRO A 134 37.66 10.31 4.73
C PRO A 134 37.36 8.85 4.36
N GLN A 135 36.89 8.06 5.33
CA GLN A 135 36.48 6.66 5.14
C GLN A 135 35.36 6.52 4.10
N LEU A 136 34.52 7.55 3.89
CA LEU A 136 33.47 7.50 2.87
C LEU A 136 34.05 7.27 1.47
N LYS A 137 35.27 7.73 1.16
CA LYS A 137 35.88 7.51 -0.16
C LYS A 137 36.00 6.01 -0.51
N SER A 138 36.25 5.16 0.49
CA SER A 138 36.37 3.70 0.30
C SER A 138 35.06 2.97 0.55
N TRP A 139 34.23 3.46 1.48
CA TRP A 139 33.06 2.72 1.98
C TRP A 139 31.72 3.24 1.45
N TYR A 140 31.68 4.34 0.69
CA TYR A 140 30.45 4.96 0.22
C TYR A 140 29.53 3.98 -0.52
N GLY A 141 30.06 3.17 -1.45
CA GLY A 141 29.25 2.21 -2.21
C GLY A 141 28.53 1.21 -1.31
N LEU A 142 29.19 0.75 -0.24
CA LEU A 142 28.60 -0.15 0.74
C LEU A 142 27.53 0.55 1.59
N LEU A 143 27.80 1.77 2.07
CA LEU A 143 26.82 2.54 2.86
C LEU A 143 25.59 2.97 2.05
N ALA A 144 25.79 3.37 0.79
CA ALA A 144 24.72 3.76 -0.11
C ALA A 144 23.88 2.56 -0.58
N GLY A 145 24.52 1.40 -0.75
CA GLY A 145 23.90 0.16 -1.23
C GLY A 145 23.56 -0.83 -0.13
N LEU A 146 24.49 -1.75 0.16
CA LEU A 146 24.24 -2.96 0.95
C LEU A 146 23.84 -2.67 2.41
N VAL A 147 24.52 -1.74 3.08
CA VAL A 147 24.28 -1.40 4.49
C VAL A 147 22.85 -0.88 4.71
N TYR A 148 22.27 -0.21 3.71
CA TYR A 148 20.86 0.19 3.74
C TYR A 148 19.93 -0.93 3.26
N THR A 149 20.27 -1.59 2.16
CA THR A 149 19.36 -2.48 1.44
C THR A 149 19.13 -3.81 2.16
N ILE A 150 20.15 -4.37 2.81
CA ILE A 150 20.00 -5.64 3.55
C ILE A 150 19.00 -5.49 4.71
N PRO A 151 19.15 -4.51 5.63
CA PRO A 151 18.15 -4.27 6.68
C PRO A 151 16.79 -3.91 6.11
N TYR A 152 16.74 -3.07 5.07
CA TYR A 152 15.47 -2.70 4.45
C TYR A 152 14.69 -3.91 3.93
N SER A 153 15.36 -4.84 3.24
CA SER A 153 14.74 -6.04 2.69
C SER A 153 14.33 -7.03 3.80
N PHE A 154 15.23 -7.29 4.76
CA PHE A 154 14.96 -8.23 5.85
C PHE A 154 13.80 -7.76 6.73
N PHE A 155 13.86 -6.53 7.21
CA PHE A 155 12.81 -5.96 8.06
C PHE A 155 11.53 -5.64 7.27
N GLY A 156 11.60 -5.46 5.95
CA GLY A 156 10.41 -5.29 5.12
C GLY A 156 9.46 -6.48 5.18
N LEU A 157 9.99 -7.71 5.23
CA LEU A 157 9.20 -8.93 5.40
C LEU A 157 8.50 -8.98 6.76
N ILE A 158 9.24 -8.66 7.82
CA ILE A 158 8.72 -8.63 9.19
C ILE A 158 7.67 -7.52 9.34
N ALA A 159 7.97 -6.32 8.82
CA ALA A 159 7.10 -5.16 8.88
C ALA A 159 5.78 -5.38 8.15
N GLY A 160 5.79 -6.11 7.03
CA GLY A 160 4.56 -6.53 6.34
C GLY A 160 3.63 -7.30 7.27
N LYS A 161 4.15 -8.36 7.92
CA LYS A 161 3.36 -9.16 8.87
C LYS A 161 2.86 -8.36 10.07
N ILE A 162 3.66 -7.42 10.59
CA ILE A 162 3.24 -6.55 11.69
C ILE A 162 2.16 -5.57 11.23
N SER A 163 2.28 -5.03 10.00
CA SER A 163 1.34 -4.06 9.45
C SER A 163 -0.10 -4.58 9.38
N ASP A 164 -0.26 -5.91 9.27
CA ASP A 164 -1.55 -6.59 9.23
C ASP A 164 -2.26 -6.65 10.57
N ASN A 165 -1.68 -6.18 11.69
CA ASN A 165 -2.32 -6.26 13.01
C ASN A 165 -2.27 -4.95 13.82
N VAL A 166 -1.59 -3.93 13.31
CA VAL A 166 -1.42 -2.65 14.00
C VAL A 166 -2.17 -1.51 13.33
N ASN A 167 -2.40 -0.43 14.08
CA ASN A 167 -2.93 0.83 13.57
C ASN A 167 -1.95 1.43 12.54
N ARG A 168 -2.35 1.47 11.26
CA ARG A 168 -1.45 1.80 10.15
C ARG A 168 -1.06 3.26 10.15
N LYS A 169 -1.96 4.18 10.53
CA LYS A 169 -1.60 5.60 10.61
C LYS A 169 -0.53 5.86 11.68
N LEU A 170 -0.64 5.21 12.84
CA LEU A 170 0.34 5.36 13.92
C LEU A 170 1.66 4.73 13.53
N TYR A 171 1.61 3.51 12.98
CA TYR A 171 2.82 2.83 12.56
C TYR A 171 3.57 3.60 11.46
N LEU A 172 2.87 4.13 10.45
CA LEU A 172 3.47 4.94 9.40
C LEU A 172 4.12 6.20 9.99
N GLY A 173 3.41 6.92 10.87
CA GLY A 173 3.94 8.11 11.53
C GLY A 173 5.20 7.84 12.35
N ILE A 174 5.18 6.78 13.18
CA ILE A 174 6.32 6.36 13.99
C ILE A 174 7.52 6.02 13.11
N VAL A 175 7.32 5.25 12.04
CA VAL A 175 8.39 4.87 11.11
C VAL A 175 9.03 6.09 10.47
N VAL A 176 8.23 7.06 10.02
CA VAL A 176 8.74 8.30 9.41
C VAL A 176 9.52 9.12 10.45
N ILE A 177 9.05 9.22 11.68
CA ILE A 177 9.76 9.94 12.77
C ILE A 177 11.09 9.25 13.09
N LEU A 178 11.10 7.94 13.27
CA LEU A 178 12.32 7.18 13.58
C LEU A 178 13.34 7.26 12.44
N ALA A 179 12.88 7.17 11.18
CA ALA A 179 13.73 7.38 10.01
C ALA A 179 14.29 8.82 9.98
N SER A 180 13.51 9.82 10.37
CA SER A 180 13.96 11.21 10.45
C SER A 180 15.00 11.42 11.55
N LEU A 181 14.81 10.76 12.70
CA LEU A 181 15.75 10.82 13.82
C LEU A 181 17.14 10.30 13.43
N THR A 182 17.21 9.23 12.63
CA THR A 182 18.51 8.72 12.14
C THR A 182 19.27 9.76 11.31
N MET A 183 18.57 10.63 10.56
CA MET A 183 19.19 11.72 9.82
C MET A 183 19.71 12.80 10.78
N GLY A 184 18.91 13.16 11.79
CA GLY A 184 19.30 14.13 12.81
C GLY A 184 20.54 13.68 13.60
N VAL A 185 20.55 12.43 14.06
CA VAL A 185 21.70 11.83 14.76
C VAL A 185 22.94 11.81 13.86
N SER A 186 22.77 11.45 12.59
CA SER A 186 23.88 11.45 11.60
C SER A 186 24.44 12.85 11.34
N GLY A 187 23.59 13.88 11.40
CA GLY A 187 24.00 15.28 11.23
C GLY A 187 24.68 15.87 12.47
N PHE A 188 24.30 15.39 13.66
CA PHE A 188 24.77 15.93 14.94
C PHE A 188 26.06 15.28 15.44
N VAL A 189 26.17 13.95 15.34
CA VAL A 189 27.30 13.20 15.91
C VAL A 189 28.46 13.13 14.92
N ASN A 190 29.65 13.55 15.36
CA ASN A 190 30.86 13.51 14.54
C ASN A 190 31.58 12.14 14.62
N SER A 191 30.96 11.10 14.06
CA SER A 191 31.53 9.76 14.02
C SER A 191 31.09 8.98 12.78
N PHE A 192 32.05 8.50 12.01
CA PHE A 192 31.79 7.64 10.85
C PHE A 192 31.08 6.33 11.24
N ALA A 193 31.44 5.74 12.38
CA ALA A 193 30.78 4.53 12.87
C ALA A 193 29.29 4.79 13.17
N VAL A 194 28.97 5.94 13.77
CA VAL A 194 27.59 6.34 14.04
C VAL A 194 26.83 6.57 12.73
N LEU A 195 27.44 7.23 11.73
CA LEU A 195 26.84 7.36 10.39
C LEU A 195 26.50 6.00 9.77
N ALA A 196 27.42 5.04 9.85
CA ALA A 196 27.22 3.69 9.32
C ALA A 196 26.10 2.93 10.05
N VAL A 197 26.07 3.00 11.39
CA VAL A 197 25.02 2.37 12.20
C VAL A 197 23.67 3.03 11.96
N MET A 198 23.61 4.36 11.91
CA MET A 198 22.37 5.09 11.57
C MET A 198 21.87 4.72 10.19
N ARG A 199 22.75 4.34 9.25
CA ARG A 199 22.35 3.88 7.92
C ARG A 199 21.62 2.54 7.95
N VAL A 200 22.05 1.62 8.83
CA VAL A 200 21.36 0.34 9.09
C VAL A 200 19.96 0.61 9.66
N PHE A 201 19.89 1.41 10.73
CA PHE A 201 18.62 1.78 11.36
C PHE A 201 17.67 2.49 10.39
N HIS A 202 18.20 3.36 9.54
CA HIS A 202 17.40 4.05 8.53
C HIS A 202 16.78 3.06 7.53
N GLY A 203 17.55 2.07 7.07
CA GLY A 203 17.04 0.99 6.22
C GLY A 203 15.95 0.18 6.91
N MET A 204 16.18 -0.21 8.17
CA MET A 204 15.22 -0.94 9.00
C MET A 204 13.89 -0.20 9.14
N PHE A 205 13.90 1.06 9.61
CA PHE A 205 12.66 1.82 9.81
C PHE A 205 11.92 2.04 8.50
N ASN A 206 12.64 2.43 7.45
CA ASN A 206 12.00 2.80 6.20
C ASN A 206 11.35 1.62 5.44
N SER A 207 11.69 0.39 5.81
CA SER A 207 11.16 -0.83 5.19
C SER A 207 9.63 -0.94 5.22
N ALA A 208 8.99 -0.48 6.30
CA ALA A 208 7.55 -0.57 6.50
C ALA A 208 6.75 0.50 5.73
N SER A 209 7.41 1.56 5.28
CA SER A 209 6.73 2.75 4.75
C SER A 209 5.88 2.47 3.50
N ASN A 210 6.35 1.62 2.60
CA ASN A 210 5.65 1.20 1.39
C ASN A 210 4.36 0.42 1.69
N PRO A 211 4.44 -0.77 2.33
CA PRO A 211 3.24 -1.58 2.57
C PRO A 211 2.20 -0.83 3.39
N LEU A 212 2.62 -0.02 4.37
CA LEU A 212 1.71 0.81 5.15
C LEU A 212 0.98 1.85 4.31
N SER A 213 1.70 2.54 3.43
CA SER A 213 1.10 3.56 2.55
C SER A 213 0.05 2.96 1.62
N PHE A 214 0.35 1.80 1.00
CA PHE A 214 -0.59 1.11 0.13
C PHE A 214 -1.78 0.54 0.88
N SER A 215 -1.54 -0.11 2.02
CA SER A 215 -2.60 -0.70 2.85
C SER A 215 -3.56 0.37 3.37
N LEU A 216 -3.03 1.50 3.85
CA LEU A 216 -3.83 2.63 4.32
C LEU A 216 -4.69 3.22 3.19
N ILE A 217 -4.10 3.50 2.03
CA ILE A 217 -4.82 4.12 0.90
C ILE A 217 -5.83 3.17 0.26
N ALA A 218 -5.60 1.87 0.30
CA ALA A 218 -6.55 0.87 -0.20
C ALA A 218 -7.91 0.93 0.50
N ASP A 219 -7.95 1.30 1.78
CA ASP A 219 -9.19 1.43 2.56
C ASP A 219 -9.83 2.82 2.48
N TYR A 220 -9.13 3.81 1.91
CA TYR A 220 -9.68 5.15 1.64
C TYR A 220 -10.34 5.28 0.27
N PHE A 221 -9.90 4.49 -0.71
CA PHE A 221 -10.37 4.60 -2.09
C PHE A 221 -11.14 3.35 -2.53
N PRO A 222 -12.28 3.53 -3.23
CA PRO A 222 -13.04 2.41 -3.77
C PRO A 222 -12.22 1.66 -4.83
N PRO A 223 -12.53 0.38 -5.09
CA PRO A 223 -11.77 -0.46 -6.03
C PRO A 223 -11.54 0.18 -7.40
N SER A 224 -12.53 0.92 -7.92
CA SER A 224 -12.46 1.62 -9.22
C SER A 224 -11.43 2.76 -9.28
N LYS A 225 -11.06 3.37 -8.13
CA LYS A 225 -10.10 4.49 -8.05
C LYS A 225 -8.77 4.09 -7.39
N ARG A 226 -8.71 2.90 -6.79
CA ARG A 226 -7.54 2.44 -6.02
C ARG A 226 -6.27 2.35 -6.85
N ALA A 227 -6.36 1.88 -8.10
CA ALA A 227 -5.21 1.80 -8.99
C ALA A 227 -4.58 3.18 -9.24
N THR A 228 -5.40 4.19 -9.52
CA THR A 228 -4.95 5.58 -9.72
C THR A 228 -4.31 6.15 -8.44
N ALA A 229 -4.93 5.93 -7.28
CA ALA A 229 -4.39 6.38 -6.00
C ALA A 229 -3.01 5.76 -5.73
N ASN A 230 -2.85 4.46 -5.96
CA ASN A 230 -1.57 3.76 -5.82
C ASN A 230 -0.51 4.27 -6.79
N SER A 231 -0.89 4.57 -8.04
CA SER A 231 0.03 5.18 -9.02
C SER A 231 0.52 6.56 -8.57
N ILE A 232 -0.34 7.37 -7.95
CA ILE A 232 0.04 8.68 -7.40
C ILE A 232 1.05 8.51 -6.26
N ILE A 233 0.82 7.59 -5.32
CA ILE A 233 1.79 7.27 -4.24
C ILE A 233 3.15 6.88 -4.84
N GLN A 234 3.14 6.04 -5.88
CA GLN A 234 4.36 5.59 -6.54
C GLN A 234 5.07 6.70 -7.30
N ALA A 235 4.35 7.61 -7.95
CA ALA A 235 4.92 8.81 -8.54
C ALA A 235 5.67 9.64 -7.48
N GLY A 236 5.15 9.69 -6.25
CA GLY A 236 5.81 10.30 -5.09
C GLY A 236 7.23 9.78 -4.85
N ASN A 237 7.54 8.53 -5.19
CA ASN A 237 8.89 8.00 -5.04
C ASN A 237 9.87 8.70 -5.99
N TYR A 238 9.50 8.83 -7.26
CA TYR A 238 10.32 9.47 -8.27
C TYR A 238 10.42 10.98 -8.03
N ILE A 239 9.30 11.61 -7.64
CA ILE A 239 9.28 13.02 -7.25
C ILE A 239 10.22 13.25 -6.06
N GLY A 240 10.17 12.41 -5.03
CA GLY A 240 11.06 12.52 -3.88
C GLY A 240 12.54 12.37 -4.21
N VAL A 241 12.88 11.48 -5.15
CA VAL A 241 14.26 11.40 -5.68
C VAL A 241 14.64 12.69 -6.42
N GLY A 242 13.76 13.24 -7.26
CA GLY A 242 14.02 14.53 -7.92
C GLY A 242 14.21 15.69 -6.94
N VAL A 243 13.28 15.83 -5.99
CA VAL A 243 13.30 16.84 -4.92
C VAL A 243 14.56 16.72 -4.07
N SER A 244 15.10 15.51 -3.88
CA SER A 244 16.30 15.34 -3.05
C SER A 244 17.56 16.05 -3.57
N SER A 245 17.57 16.46 -4.85
CA SER A 245 18.61 17.35 -5.40
C SER A 245 18.69 18.72 -4.72
N LEU A 246 17.61 19.20 -4.08
CA LEU A 246 17.61 20.42 -3.26
C LEU A 246 18.62 20.35 -2.10
N SER A 247 19.04 19.14 -1.68
CA SER A 247 20.14 18.99 -0.73
C SER A 247 21.43 19.67 -1.18
N ILE A 248 21.74 19.71 -2.49
CA ILE A 248 22.94 20.39 -3.01
C ILE A 248 22.91 21.88 -2.66
N LEU A 249 21.76 22.53 -2.86
CA LEU A 249 21.59 23.94 -2.53
C LEU A 249 21.71 24.17 -1.03
N LEU A 250 21.04 23.36 -0.20
CA LEU A 250 21.11 23.46 1.26
C LEU A 250 22.54 23.25 1.78
N ILE A 251 23.25 22.25 1.25
CA ILE A 251 24.64 21.98 1.60
C ILE A 251 25.51 23.16 1.21
N SER A 252 25.37 23.70 -0.01
CA SER A 252 26.21 24.82 -0.48
C SER A 252 26.12 26.07 0.38
N GLN A 253 24.95 26.35 0.98
CA GLN A 253 24.73 27.54 1.78
C GLN A 253 25.02 27.31 3.27
N TYR A 254 24.62 26.16 3.80
CA TYR A 254 24.56 25.92 5.25
C TYR A 254 25.34 24.69 5.72
N GLY A 255 25.94 23.93 4.80
CA GLY A 255 26.64 22.69 5.11
C GLY A 255 25.73 21.48 5.27
N TRP A 256 26.33 20.29 5.24
CA TRP A 256 25.58 19.02 5.23
C TRP A 256 24.92 18.69 6.57
N ARG A 257 25.49 19.17 7.68
CA ARG A 257 24.91 18.97 9.02
C ARG A 257 23.57 19.67 9.17
N VAL A 258 23.49 20.93 8.71
CA VAL A 258 22.23 21.70 8.71
C VAL A 258 21.23 21.07 7.75
N CYS A 259 21.66 20.64 6.56
CA CYS A 259 20.80 19.90 5.63
C CYS A 259 20.17 18.66 6.31
N TYR A 260 20.96 17.85 7.02
CA TYR A 260 20.44 16.67 7.73
C TYR A 260 19.50 17.04 8.87
N GLY A 261 19.77 18.13 9.59
CA GLY A 261 18.88 18.67 10.61
C GLY A 261 17.52 19.10 10.04
N ILE A 262 17.51 19.84 8.93
CA ILE A 262 16.27 20.24 8.23
C ILE A 262 15.48 18.99 7.81
N MET A 263 16.16 18.01 7.22
CA MET A 263 15.52 16.75 6.83
C MET A 263 14.92 16.02 8.03
N ALA A 264 15.60 16.01 9.19
CA ALA A 264 15.08 15.39 10.40
C ALA A 264 13.82 16.12 10.93
N VAL A 265 13.82 17.46 10.93
CA VAL A 265 12.68 18.26 11.38
C VAL A 265 11.49 18.08 10.44
N MET A 266 11.69 18.21 9.12
CA MET A 266 10.61 18.07 8.13
C MET A 266 9.95 16.70 8.20
N GLY A 267 10.76 15.63 8.26
CA GLY A 267 10.21 14.28 8.35
C GLY A 267 9.46 14.05 9.67
N THR A 268 9.95 14.60 10.78
CA THR A 268 9.24 14.53 12.07
C THR A 268 7.88 15.24 11.99
N ILE A 269 7.81 16.42 11.38
CA ILE A 269 6.56 17.17 11.15
C ILE A 269 5.58 16.33 10.33
N PHE A 270 6.01 15.71 9.23
CA PHE A 270 5.14 14.88 8.40
C PHE A 270 4.66 13.60 9.11
N GLY A 271 5.53 12.97 9.91
CA GLY A 271 5.16 11.82 10.72
C GLY A 271 4.13 12.17 11.81
N ILE A 272 4.31 13.29 12.51
CA ILE A 272 3.31 13.81 13.47
C ILE A 272 2.01 14.16 12.75
N GLY A 273 2.09 14.83 11.60
CA GLY A 273 0.93 15.19 10.79
C GLY A 273 0.12 13.97 10.34
N THR A 274 0.78 12.88 9.97
CA THR A 274 0.12 11.60 9.68
C THR A 274 -0.67 11.09 10.88
N MET A 275 -0.09 11.09 12.08
CA MET A 275 -0.78 10.59 13.27
C MET A 275 -1.94 11.48 13.72
N ALA A 276 -1.78 12.80 13.58
CA ALA A 276 -2.75 13.80 14.02
C ALA A 276 -3.94 13.97 13.07
N PHE A 277 -3.71 14.01 11.75
CA PHE A 277 -4.73 14.39 10.78
C PHE A 277 -5.39 13.20 10.06
N ILE A 278 -4.72 12.05 9.99
CA ILE A 278 -5.30 10.83 9.41
C ILE A 278 -6.12 10.10 10.49
N LYS A 279 -7.26 9.54 10.09
CA LYS A 279 -8.08 8.64 10.91
C LYS A 279 -7.75 7.21 10.50
N GLU A 280 -7.68 6.27 11.43
CA GLU A 280 -7.46 4.88 11.01
C GLU A 280 -8.73 4.41 10.28
N PRO A 281 -8.65 3.97 9.01
CA PRO A 281 -9.82 3.46 8.30
C PRO A 281 -10.09 2.02 8.73
N GLU A 282 -11.37 1.62 8.68
CA GLU A 282 -11.77 0.23 8.82
C GLU A 282 -11.10 -0.62 7.74
N ARG A 283 -10.54 -1.74 8.16
CA ARG A 283 -9.81 -2.63 7.28
C ARG A 283 -10.76 -3.39 6.37
N GLY A 284 -10.42 -3.46 5.10
CA GLY A 284 -11.23 -4.17 4.14
C GLY A 284 -12.60 -3.51 3.95
N ARG A 285 -12.66 -2.18 4.09
CA ARG A 285 -13.90 -1.37 3.96
C ARG A 285 -14.68 -1.65 2.67
N TYR A 286 -13.97 -2.08 1.62
CA TYR A 286 -14.53 -2.40 0.30
C TYR A 286 -14.41 -3.88 -0.07
N LEU A 287 -14.10 -4.77 0.88
CA LEU A 287 -14.08 -6.22 0.68
C LEU A 287 -15.44 -6.79 1.07
N ASP A 288 -15.96 -7.72 0.26
CA ASP A 288 -17.15 -8.49 0.63
C ASP A 288 -16.83 -9.35 1.86
N GLU A 289 -17.82 -9.58 2.73
CA GLU A 289 -17.67 -10.37 3.99
C GLU A 289 -17.00 -11.74 3.76
N ALA A 290 -17.28 -12.40 2.63
CA ALA A 290 -16.67 -13.67 2.25
C ALA A 290 -15.15 -13.60 1.98
N THR A 291 -14.59 -12.39 1.80
CA THR A 291 -13.16 -12.15 1.51
C THR A 291 -12.40 -11.62 2.74
N LYS A 292 -13.08 -11.40 3.88
CA LYS A 292 -12.47 -10.87 5.12
C LYS A 292 -11.84 -11.94 6.03
N GLN A 293 -12.08 -13.23 5.76
CA GLN A 293 -11.49 -14.38 6.49
C GLN A 293 -10.08 -14.71 6.02
#